data_AF-A0A2R2MLL4-F1
#
_entry.id   AF-A0A2R2MLL4-F1
#
_cell.length_a   1.000
_cell.length_b   1.000
_cell.length_c   1.000
_cell.angle_alpha   90.00
_cell.angle_beta   90.00
_cell.angle_gamma   90.00
#
_symmetry.space_group_name_H-M   'P 1'
#
loop_
_entity.id
_entity.type
_entity.pdbx_description
1 polymer ?
#
loop_
_entity_poly.entity_id
_entity_poly.type
_entity_poly.pdbx_seq_one_letter_code
_entity_poly.pdbx_strand_id
1 'polypeptide(L)'
;MVYRLENSKALEDLVEQNPKTFDIVGGVVFNDESFDYGMPTSKFGYTIRLRSEPSLHHTREWFTNVLRAFYFETGPEYDKNGFLAIQDSVDKSYIKMISKSPLRPFPTRLKRFPTLEHKTSSYFETDQLSYFSEPLAAVVIVGCISLVLEVTRGISYEKETGLKVLLKTCGVPDKAYWLSWFLYWSIPYVIMMVVLSILFLSAGSSEDGGSLATIINQYVVFLFLLLYAISTILLCFVCSLVNSTVAAIALFMVVYLVPACLSTPLFYEFMSKSQKLAMCLLPNFALKMGALQILIYCRSPLNGGLRWDNIMQHTTFGDNFSIGEVLIAFAADIMLFMLITWYFSKVFPGPGGVPKPWLFPFEWLMRNRKKQKVGQAPFSSIQQEEGSATESFQTERLPWMSLLRLTKVYGKRNVVNNVTLDLFEGETLALLGGNASGKSTLLQMITGLLQPTSGSIHVCPRLSTKRYLSH
;
A
#
# COMPACT_ATOMS: atom_id res chain seq x y z
N MET A 1 -22.16 -29.30 -39.79
CA MET A 1 -23.49 -29.93 -39.60
C MET A 1 -24.41 -28.91 -38.95
N VAL A 2 -25.70 -28.87 -39.30
CA VAL A 2 -26.68 -27.96 -38.67
C VAL A 2 -27.56 -28.80 -37.76
N TYR A 3 -27.53 -28.51 -36.46
CA TYR A 3 -28.38 -29.15 -35.46
C TYR A 3 -29.58 -28.24 -35.17
N ARG A 4 -30.79 -28.79 -35.24
CA ARG A 4 -31.99 -28.10 -34.77
C ARG A 4 -32.29 -28.58 -33.36
N LEU A 5 -32.31 -27.65 -32.41
CA LEU A 5 -32.54 -27.92 -30.99
C LEU A 5 -33.81 -27.22 -30.55
N GLU A 6 -34.47 -27.79 -29.54
CA GLU A 6 -35.77 -27.27 -29.07
C GLU A 6 -35.62 -26.01 -28.24
N ASN A 7 -34.58 -25.91 -27.40
CA ASN A 7 -34.39 -24.81 -26.45
C ASN A 7 -32.91 -24.45 -26.28
N SER A 8 -32.62 -23.27 -25.73
CA SER A 8 -31.24 -22.83 -25.42
C SER A 8 -30.52 -23.77 -24.45
N LYS A 9 -31.25 -24.43 -23.56
CA LYS A 9 -30.68 -25.42 -22.62
C LYS A 9 -30.22 -26.70 -23.31
N ALA A 10 -30.92 -27.14 -24.36
CA ALA A 10 -30.51 -28.29 -25.15
C ALA A 10 -29.21 -28.02 -25.94
N LEU A 11 -28.92 -26.75 -26.25
CA LEU A 11 -27.64 -26.34 -26.82
C LEU A 11 -26.52 -26.45 -25.78
N GLU A 12 -26.76 -26.03 -24.55
CA GLU A 12 -25.81 -26.17 -23.43
C GLU A 12 -25.53 -27.66 -23.14
N ASP A 13 -26.57 -28.49 -23.07
CA ASP A 13 -26.47 -29.93 -22.84
C ASP A 13 -25.70 -30.65 -23.99
N LEU A 14 -25.94 -30.29 -25.24
CA LEU A 14 -25.25 -30.87 -26.40
C LEU A 14 -23.75 -30.56 -26.40
N VAL A 15 -23.39 -29.38 -25.89
CA VAL A 15 -22.01 -28.93 -25.75
C VAL A 15 -21.32 -29.62 -24.57
N GLU A 16 -21.98 -29.77 -23.42
CA GLU A 16 -21.45 -30.48 -22.25
C GLU A 16 -21.18 -31.96 -22.54
N GLN A 17 -22.08 -32.60 -23.28
CA GLN A 17 -21.98 -34.03 -23.61
C GLN A 17 -20.91 -34.33 -24.67
N ASN A 18 -20.51 -33.35 -25.49
CA ASN A 18 -19.54 -33.54 -26.57
C ASN A 18 -18.31 -32.61 -26.44
N PRO A 19 -17.42 -32.83 -25.46
CA PRO A 19 -16.29 -31.95 -25.18
C PRO A 19 -15.20 -31.91 -26.29
N LYS A 20 -15.35 -32.68 -27.36
CA LYS A 20 -14.40 -32.78 -28.49
C LYS A 20 -14.85 -32.09 -29.78
N THR A 21 -16.03 -31.47 -29.83
CA THR A 21 -16.51 -30.81 -31.06
C THR A 21 -15.82 -29.47 -31.25
N PHE A 22 -14.62 -29.49 -31.84
CA PHE A 22 -14.05 -28.32 -32.53
C PHE A 22 -14.88 -27.90 -33.76
N ASP A 23 -15.81 -28.74 -34.20
CA ASP A 23 -16.61 -28.55 -35.43
C ASP A 23 -17.85 -27.67 -35.25
N ILE A 24 -18.19 -27.26 -34.02
CA ILE A 24 -19.34 -26.39 -33.75
C ILE A 24 -18.82 -24.96 -33.53
N VAL A 25 -19.11 -24.08 -34.50
CA VAL A 25 -18.67 -22.67 -34.51
C VAL A 25 -19.50 -21.80 -33.57
N GLY A 26 -20.78 -22.10 -33.39
CA GLY A 26 -21.72 -21.27 -32.63
C GLY A 26 -23.16 -21.77 -32.70
N GLY A 27 -24.05 -21.14 -31.94
CA GLY A 27 -25.49 -21.40 -31.95
C GLY A 27 -26.30 -20.10 -32.08
N VAL A 28 -27.42 -20.14 -32.78
CA VAL A 28 -28.38 -19.02 -32.89
C VAL A 28 -29.65 -19.41 -32.16
N VAL A 29 -30.02 -18.63 -31.16
CA VAL A 29 -31.24 -18.82 -30.36
C VAL A 29 -32.26 -17.80 -30.81
N PHE A 30 -33.40 -18.24 -31.33
CA PHE A 30 -34.51 -17.38 -31.70
C PHE A 30 -35.45 -17.21 -30.51
N ASN A 31 -35.96 -16.01 -30.26
CA ASN A 31 -36.96 -15.80 -29.22
C ASN A 31 -38.30 -16.40 -29.65
N ASP A 32 -39.07 -16.97 -28.72
CA ASP A 32 -40.34 -17.65 -29.00
C ASP A 32 -41.38 -16.74 -29.69
N GLU A 33 -41.34 -15.43 -29.44
CA GLU A 33 -42.23 -14.43 -30.10
C GLU A 33 -41.91 -14.20 -31.59
N SER A 34 -40.77 -14.70 -32.08
CA SER A 34 -40.26 -14.43 -33.44
C SER A 34 -40.86 -15.35 -34.50
N PHE A 35 -41.40 -16.49 -34.08
CA PHE A 35 -41.88 -17.55 -34.97
C PHE A 35 -43.24 -18.05 -34.49
N ASP A 36 -44.28 -17.26 -34.72
CA ASP A 36 -45.64 -17.81 -34.66
C ASP A 36 -45.88 -18.59 -35.96
N TYR A 37 -46.19 -19.89 -35.83
CA TYR A 37 -46.26 -20.93 -36.85
C TYR A 37 -46.78 -20.48 -38.24
N GLY A 38 -45.91 -19.87 -39.04
CA GLY A 38 -46.16 -19.56 -40.46
C GLY A 38 -46.21 -18.08 -40.85
N MET A 39 -46.05 -17.10 -39.94
CA MET A 39 -45.91 -15.69 -40.34
C MET A 39 -44.76 -14.96 -39.62
N PRO A 40 -43.90 -14.20 -40.35
CA PRO A 40 -42.94 -13.32 -39.73
C PRO A 40 -43.68 -12.25 -38.91
N THR A 41 -43.49 -12.26 -37.59
CA THR A 41 -43.98 -11.20 -36.72
C THR A 41 -43.16 -9.92 -36.94
N SER A 42 -43.71 -8.75 -36.63
CA SER A 42 -42.97 -7.47 -36.75
C SER A 42 -41.80 -7.34 -35.77
N LYS A 43 -41.60 -8.32 -34.87
CA LYS A 43 -40.58 -8.35 -33.83
C LYS A 43 -39.71 -9.59 -33.98
N PHE A 44 -38.64 -9.46 -34.76
CA PHE A 44 -37.62 -10.51 -34.90
C PHE A 44 -36.51 -10.27 -33.90
N GLY A 45 -36.32 -11.21 -32.97
CA GLY A 45 -35.26 -11.17 -31.96
C GLY A 45 -34.51 -12.49 -31.92
N TYR A 46 -33.19 -12.43 -32.05
CA TYR A 46 -32.32 -13.59 -31.92
C TYR A 46 -31.07 -13.24 -31.13
N THR A 47 -30.48 -14.25 -30.50
CA THR A 47 -29.21 -14.16 -29.78
C THR A 47 -28.21 -15.11 -30.43
N ILE A 48 -27.07 -14.58 -30.87
CA ILE A 48 -25.94 -15.40 -31.33
C ILE A 48 -25.07 -15.72 -30.12
N ARG A 49 -24.83 -17.00 -29.88
CA ARG A 49 -23.86 -17.49 -28.92
C ARG A 49 -22.68 -18.07 -29.70
N LEU A 50 -21.48 -17.60 -29.42
CA LEU A 50 -20.24 -18.13 -29.97
C LEU A 50 -19.36 -18.67 -28.85
N ARG A 51 -18.45 -19.58 -29.21
CA ARG A 51 -17.41 -20.07 -28.31
C ARG A 51 -16.43 -18.93 -28.00
N SER A 52 -16.03 -18.77 -26.74
CA SER A 52 -14.97 -17.82 -26.38
C SER A 52 -13.63 -18.28 -26.93
N GLU A 53 -12.75 -17.32 -27.20
CA GLU A 53 -11.40 -17.58 -27.69
C GLU A 53 -10.62 -18.58 -26.80
N PRO A 54 -9.72 -19.41 -27.36
CA PRO A 54 -8.91 -20.37 -26.59
C PRO A 54 -7.73 -19.73 -25.84
N SER A 55 -7.65 -18.41 -25.75
CA SER A 55 -6.40 -17.70 -25.43
C SER A 55 -6.09 -17.56 -23.93
N LEU A 56 -7.04 -17.78 -23.02
CA LEU A 56 -6.75 -17.81 -21.57
C LEU A 56 -7.46 -18.98 -20.88
N HIS A 57 -6.68 -20.06 -20.73
CA HIS A 57 -6.96 -21.22 -19.89
C HIS A 57 -8.11 -22.13 -20.34
N HIS A 58 -7.92 -23.44 -20.13
CA HIS A 58 -8.84 -24.54 -20.42
C HIS A 58 -10.15 -24.47 -19.62
N THR A 59 -10.90 -23.38 -19.72
CA THR A 59 -12.28 -23.30 -19.22
C THR A 59 -13.20 -23.58 -20.40
N ARG A 60 -13.99 -24.64 -20.26
CA ARG A 60 -14.91 -25.17 -21.28
C ARG A 60 -16.23 -24.40 -21.28
N GLU A 61 -16.18 -23.09 -21.05
CA GLU A 61 -17.35 -22.30 -20.72
C GLU A 61 -17.56 -21.16 -21.71
N TRP A 62 -18.81 -21.01 -22.17
CA TRP A 62 -19.22 -19.98 -23.11
C TRP A 62 -19.57 -18.73 -22.29
N PHE A 63 -18.58 -17.88 -22.01
CA PHE A 63 -18.81 -16.61 -21.32
C PHE A 63 -19.61 -15.64 -22.21
N THR A 64 -20.94 -15.71 -22.13
CA THR A 64 -21.85 -14.76 -22.80
C THR A 64 -22.10 -13.49 -21.97
N ASN A 65 -21.72 -13.51 -20.69
CA ASN A 65 -21.91 -12.40 -19.74
C ASN A 65 -20.70 -11.47 -19.62
N VAL A 66 -19.56 -11.85 -20.21
CA VAL A 66 -18.31 -11.09 -20.14
C VAL A 66 -17.99 -10.64 -21.56
N LEU A 67 -18.28 -9.38 -21.87
CA LEU A 67 -18.05 -8.79 -23.19
C LEU A 67 -16.56 -8.71 -23.58
N ARG A 68 -15.62 -8.91 -22.63
CA ARG A 68 -14.17 -8.81 -22.86
C ARG A 68 -13.31 -9.36 -21.72
N ALA A 69 -12.19 -10.01 -22.04
CA ALA A 69 -11.02 -10.02 -21.15
C ALA A 69 -10.25 -8.71 -21.35
N PHE A 70 -9.94 -8.00 -20.26
CA PHE A 70 -9.40 -6.65 -20.26
C PHE A 70 -8.00 -6.53 -20.88
N TYR A 71 -7.28 -7.65 -20.99
CA TYR A 71 -5.88 -7.68 -21.43
C TYR A 71 -5.62 -8.06 -22.88
N PHE A 72 -6.62 -8.48 -23.65
CA PHE A 72 -6.38 -8.86 -25.04
C PHE A 72 -6.41 -7.66 -25.99
N GLU A 73 -5.35 -7.61 -26.82
CA GLU A 73 -4.91 -6.53 -27.71
C GLU A 73 -5.87 -6.16 -28.83
N THR A 74 -6.97 -6.89 -29.00
CA THR A 74 -7.92 -6.65 -30.08
C THR A 74 -9.31 -6.31 -29.52
N GLY A 75 -10.06 -5.48 -30.25
CA GLY A 75 -11.49 -5.34 -29.98
C GLY A 75 -12.17 -6.71 -30.08
N PRO A 76 -13.44 -6.87 -29.65
CA PRO A 76 -14.12 -8.13 -29.90
C PRO A 76 -14.02 -8.43 -31.40
N GLU A 77 -13.32 -9.52 -31.74
CA GLU A 77 -13.01 -9.88 -33.12
C GLU A 77 -14.24 -10.52 -33.75
N TYR A 78 -15.37 -9.82 -33.72
CA TYR A 78 -16.62 -10.27 -34.32
C TYR A 78 -16.45 -10.49 -35.83
N ASP A 79 -15.47 -9.85 -36.45
CA ASP A 79 -15.01 -10.09 -37.81
C ASP A 79 -14.24 -11.40 -37.95
N LYS A 80 -13.24 -11.69 -37.09
CA LYS A 80 -12.43 -12.92 -37.20
C LYS A 80 -13.15 -14.17 -36.69
N ASN A 81 -13.99 -14.03 -35.67
CA ASN A 81 -14.77 -15.12 -35.07
C ASN A 81 -16.02 -15.49 -35.89
N GLY A 82 -16.25 -14.83 -37.03
CA GLY A 82 -17.39 -15.11 -37.91
C GLY A 82 -18.75 -14.65 -37.37
N PHE A 83 -18.79 -13.98 -36.21
CA PHE A 83 -20.01 -13.42 -35.63
C PHE A 83 -20.77 -12.54 -36.61
N LEU A 84 -20.07 -11.57 -37.22
CA LEU A 84 -20.67 -10.64 -38.17
C LEU A 84 -21.15 -11.35 -39.43
N ALA A 85 -20.48 -12.42 -39.85
CA ALA A 85 -20.89 -13.22 -41.00
C ALA A 85 -22.18 -14.00 -40.71
N ILE A 86 -22.32 -14.57 -39.50
CA ILE A 86 -23.55 -15.25 -39.06
C ILE A 86 -24.68 -14.23 -38.92
N GLN A 87 -24.44 -13.09 -38.29
CA GLN A 87 -25.40 -11.99 -38.18
C GLN A 87 -25.92 -11.55 -39.55
N ASP A 88 -25.01 -11.22 -40.48
CA ASP A 88 -25.35 -10.81 -41.83
C ASP A 88 -26.15 -11.88 -42.59
N SER A 89 -25.82 -13.16 -42.40
CA SER A 89 -26.51 -14.28 -43.03
C SER A 89 -27.94 -14.48 -42.48
N VAL A 90 -28.12 -14.37 -41.16
CA VAL A 90 -29.43 -14.49 -40.50
C VAL A 90 -30.33 -13.33 -40.92
N ASP A 91 -29.82 -12.10 -40.86
CA ASP A 91 -30.56 -10.90 -41.23
C ASP A 91 -30.98 -10.90 -42.69
N LYS A 92 -30.07 -11.25 -43.62
CA LYS A 92 -30.41 -11.39 -45.05
C LYS A 92 -31.45 -12.47 -45.31
N SER A 93 -31.36 -13.59 -44.59
CA SER A 93 -32.35 -14.68 -44.71
C SER A 93 -33.73 -14.23 -44.23
N TYR A 94 -33.78 -13.48 -43.13
CA TYR A 94 -35.03 -12.91 -42.61
C TYR A 94 -35.63 -11.88 -43.56
N ILE A 95 -34.82 -10.95 -44.08
CA ILE A 95 -35.26 -9.96 -45.08
C ILE A 95 -35.81 -10.65 -46.33
N LYS A 96 -35.17 -11.73 -46.81
CA LYS A 96 -35.63 -12.52 -47.96
C LYS A 96 -36.99 -13.14 -47.71
N MET A 97 -37.22 -13.61 -46.49
CA MET A 97 -38.47 -14.23 -46.08
C MET A 97 -39.62 -13.21 -46.05
N ILE A 98 -39.38 -12.01 -45.51
CA ILE A 98 -40.40 -10.94 -45.49
C ILE A 98 -40.66 -10.38 -46.88
N SER A 99 -39.62 -10.10 -47.66
CA SER A 99 -39.75 -9.39 -48.94
C SER A 99 -40.46 -10.20 -50.01
N LYS A 100 -40.62 -11.52 -49.82
CA LYS A 100 -41.23 -12.50 -50.75
C LYS A 100 -40.71 -12.41 -52.20
N SER A 101 -39.57 -11.76 -52.40
CA SER A 101 -38.96 -11.44 -53.69
C SER A 101 -37.47 -11.76 -53.62
N PRO A 102 -36.83 -12.17 -54.73
CA PRO A 102 -35.40 -12.44 -54.74
C PRO A 102 -34.64 -11.16 -54.41
N LEU A 103 -33.97 -11.15 -53.24
CA LEU A 103 -33.12 -10.03 -52.84
C LEU A 103 -32.03 -9.83 -53.90
N ARG A 104 -31.92 -8.61 -54.41
CA ARG A 104 -30.74 -8.20 -55.17
C ARG A 104 -29.52 -8.26 -54.22
N PRO A 105 -28.37 -8.77 -54.67
CA PRO A 105 -27.18 -8.84 -53.83
C PRO A 105 -26.72 -7.42 -53.46
N PHE A 106 -26.83 -7.06 -52.18
CA PHE A 106 -26.22 -5.85 -51.63
C PHE A 106 -25.01 -6.26 -50.77
N PRO A 107 -23.77 -5.95 -51.19
CA PRO A 107 -22.59 -6.32 -50.44
C PRO A 107 -22.49 -5.46 -49.18
N THR A 108 -22.60 -6.11 -48.03
CA THR A 108 -22.29 -5.51 -46.72
C THR A 108 -20.77 -5.50 -46.55
N ARG A 109 -20.18 -4.31 -46.45
CA ARG A 109 -18.75 -4.15 -46.20
C ARG A 109 -18.54 -3.53 -44.84
N LEU A 110 -17.80 -4.21 -43.98
CA LEU A 110 -17.34 -3.64 -42.73
C LEU A 110 -16.17 -2.70 -43.03
N LYS A 111 -16.29 -1.45 -42.59
CA LYS A 111 -15.18 -0.51 -42.57
C LYS A 111 -15.13 0.12 -41.19
N ARG A 112 -13.97 0.10 -40.55
CA ARG A 112 -13.77 0.85 -39.30
C ARG A 112 -13.92 2.33 -39.62
N PHE A 113 -14.54 3.07 -38.70
CA PHE A 113 -14.53 4.53 -38.81
C PHE A 113 -13.09 5.02 -38.90
N PRO A 114 -12.78 5.97 -39.80
CA PRO A 114 -11.47 6.57 -39.84
C PRO A 114 -11.21 7.19 -38.47
N THR A 115 -10.26 6.63 -37.73
CA THR A 115 -9.73 7.26 -36.52
C THR A 115 -8.91 8.45 -36.96
N LEU A 116 -9.03 9.58 -36.26
CA LEU A 116 -8.14 10.72 -36.46
C LEU A 116 -6.69 10.19 -36.45
N GLU A 117 -5.91 10.52 -37.48
CA GLU A 117 -4.44 10.44 -37.43
C GLU A 117 -3.98 11.35 -36.29
N HIS A 118 -4.07 10.86 -35.06
CA HIS A 118 -3.15 11.32 -34.05
C HIS A 118 -1.78 10.89 -34.57
N LYS A 119 -0.78 11.75 -34.38
CA LYS A 119 0.64 11.44 -34.60
C LYS A 119 1.14 10.35 -33.65
N THR A 120 0.37 9.29 -33.43
CA THR A 120 0.86 8.05 -32.88
C THR A 120 1.61 7.40 -34.02
N SER A 121 2.93 7.60 -34.02
CA SER A 121 3.81 6.81 -34.88
C SER A 121 3.48 5.32 -34.68
N SER A 122 3.76 4.54 -35.71
CA SER A 122 3.68 3.08 -35.78
C SER A 122 4.26 2.31 -34.56
N TYR A 123 4.96 2.99 -33.65
CA TYR A 123 5.39 2.50 -32.34
C TYR A 123 4.25 2.10 -31.39
N PHE A 124 3.10 2.78 -31.41
CA PHE A 124 2.01 2.52 -30.45
C PHE A 124 1.05 1.41 -30.88
N GLU A 125 1.07 1.02 -32.15
CA GLU A 125 0.28 -0.11 -32.67
C GLU A 125 0.97 -1.47 -32.48
N THR A 126 2.23 -1.51 -32.05
CA THR A 126 2.97 -2.77 -31.84
C THR A 126 3.10 -3.13 -30.36
N ASP A 127 3.05 -4.43 -30.06
CA ASP A 127 3.16 -5.08 -28.75
C ASP A 127 4.34 -4.60 -27.88
N GLN A 128 5.31 -3.86 -28.46
CA GLN A 128 6.54 -3.39 -27.82
C GLN A 128 6.31 -2.50 -26.58
N LEU A 129 5.23 -1.70 -26.55
CA LEU A 129 4.90 -0.89 -25.37
C LEU A 129 4.36 -1.73 -24.20
N SER A 130 3.78 -2.92 -24.46
CA SER A 130 3.25 -3.84 -23.44
C SER A 130 4.42 -4.32 -22.61
N TYR A 131 5.44 -4.77 -23.35
CA TYR A 131 6.72 -5.22 -22.84
C TYR A 131 7.56 -4.10 -22.24
N PHE A 132 7.18 -2.82 -22.33
CA PHE A 132 7.95 -1.72 -21.74
C PHE A 132 7.51 -1.35 -20.32
N SER A 133 6.22 -1.51 -19.99
CA SER A 133 5.65 -1.07 -18.70
C SER A 133 6.02 -1.98 -17.51
N GLU A 134 5.95 -3.30 -17.68
CA GLU A 134 6.34 -4.27 -16.66
C GLU A 134 7.82 -4.20 -16.30
N PRO A 135 8.77 -4.19 -17.25
CA PRO A 135 10.18 -4.07 -16.89
C PRO A 135 10.50 -2.70 -16.32
N LEU A 136 9.79 -1.62 -16.65
CA LEU A 136 10.00 -0.33 -15.99
C LEU A 136 9.77 -0.44 -14.48
N ALA A 137 8.60 -0.95 -14.07
CA ALA A 137 8.31 -1.12 -12.64
C ALA A 137 9.30 -2.11 -12.00
N ALA A 138 9.72 -3.16 -12.71
CA ALA A 138 10.74 -4.09 -12.22
C ALA A 138 12.12 -3.42 -12.04
N VAL A 139 12.54 -2.57 -12.98
CA VAL A 139 13.80 -1.80 -12.89
C VAL A 139 13.78 -0.88 -11.70
N VAL A 140 12.66 -0.20 -11.43
CA VAL A 140 12.52 0.63 -10.23
C VAL A 140 12.63 -0.24 -8.98
N ILE A 141 11.90 -1.36 -8.89
CA ILE A 141 11.90 -2.25 -7.71
C ILE A 141 13.30 -2.82 -7.46
N VAL A 142 13.98 -3.32 -8.49
CA VAL A 142 15.32 -3.91 -8.38
C VAL A 142 16.36 -2.83 -8.10
N GLY A 143 16.30 -1.68 -8.76
CA GLY A 143 17.23 -0.56 -8.53
C GLY A 143 17.12 0.03 -7.12
N CYS A 144 15.90 0.02 -6.55
CA CYS A 144 15.64 0.49 -5.21
C CYS A 144 16.09 -0.49 -4.11
N ILE A 145 16.17 -1.80 -4.39
CA ILE A 145 16.26 -2.83 -3.34
C ILE A 145 17.48 -2.63 -2.41
N SER A 146 18.64 -2.27 -2.97
CA SER A 146 19.88 -2.09 -2.21
C SER A 146 19.82 -0.90 -1.25
N LEU A 147 19.26 0.23 -1.71
CA LEU A 147 19.08 1.44 -0.90
C LEU A 147 18.14 1.17 0.28
N VAL A 148 17.02 0.50 0.00
CA VAL A 148 15.95 0.28 0.97
C VAL A 148 16.34 -0.76 2.03
N LEU A 149 17.15 -1.75 1.64
CA LEU A 149 17.76 -2.70 2.56
C LEU A 149 18.73 -2.03 3.53
N GLU A 150 19.56 -1.09 3.07
CA GLU A 150 20.50 -0.38 3.94
C GLU A 150 19.77 0.51 4.96
N VAL A 151 18.65 1.14 4.58
CA VAL A 151 17.80 1.90 5.52
C VAL A 151 17.27 1.00 6.63
N THR A 152 16.68 -0.14 6.25
CA THR A 152 16.08 -1.09 7.20
C THR A 152 17.15 -1.69 8.12
N ARG A 153 18.31 -2.04 7.56
CA ARG A 153 19.46 -2.54 8.30
C ARG A 153 19.99 -1.50 9.29
N GLY A 154 20.23 -0.27 8.85
CA GLY A 154 20.80 0.80 9.68
C GLY A 154 19.95 1.10 10.90
N ILE A 155 18.64 1.29 10.72
CA ILE A 155 17.72 1.57 11.85
C ILE A 155 17.63 0.39 12.82
N SER A 156 17.57 -0.84 12.29
CA SER A 156 17.48 -2.03 13.13
C SER A 156 18.78 -2.28 13.90
N TYR A 157 19.94 -2.00 13.27
CA TYR A 157 21.25 -2.12 13.89
C TYR A 157 21.46 -1.11 15.02
N GLU A 158 21.02 0.14 14.84
CA GLU A 158 21.05 1.14 15.92
C GLU A 158 20.15 0.79 17.10
N LYS A 159 19.06 0.06 16.85
CA LYS A 159 18.18 -0.44 17.92
C LYS A 159 18.82 -1.62 18.65
N GLU A 160 19.42 -2.58 17.93
CA GLU A 160 20.10 -3.73 18.53
C GLU A 160 21.30 -3.33 19.39
N THR A 161 22.11 -2.37 18.91
CA THR A 161 23.31 -1.88 19.62
C THR A 161 22.97 -0.93 20.78
N GLY A 162 21.73 -0.46 20.89
CA GLY A 162 21.32 0.51 21.90
C GLY A 162 21.76 1.96 21.62
N LEU A 163 22.32 2.25 20.44
CA LEU A 163 22.69 3.61 20.01
C LEU A 163 21.50 4.58 20.10
N LYS A 164 20.30 4.09 19.77
CA LYS A 164 19.07 4.88 19.90
C LYS A 164 18.82 5.33 21.35
N VAL A 165 19.12 4.49 22.34
CA VAL A 165 18.95 4.82 23.76
C VAL A 165 19.98 5.85 24.19
N LEU A 166 21.23 5.69 23.74
CA LEU A 166 22.29 6.67 23.99
C LEU A 166 21.90 8.07 23.49
N LEU A 167 21.37 8.17 22.27
CA LEU A 167 20.88 9.44 21.73
C LEU A 167 19.76 10.06 22.58
N LYS A 168 18.85 9.23 23.10
CA LYS A 168 17.81 9.71 24.03
C LYS A 168 18.40 10.20 25.36
N THR A 169 19.42 9.54 25.89
CA THR A 169 20.10 10.01 27.12
C THR A 169 20.83 11.33 26.92
N CYS A 170 21.27 11.63 25.69
CA CYS A 170 21.82 12.93 25.32
C CYS A 170 20.75 14.03 25.12
N GLY A 171 19.47 13.70 25.30
CA GLY A 171 18.36 14.66 25.17
C GLY A 171 17.81 14.83 23.74
N VAL A 172 18.18 13.98 22.79
CA VAL A 172 17.63 14.05 21.43
C VAL A 172 16.16 13.59 21.43
N PRO A 173 15.21 14.40 20.94
CA PRO A 173 13.81 14.02 20.91
C PRO A 173 13.56 12.93 19.86
N ASP A 174 12.65 11.98 20.16
CA ASP A 174 12.29 10.87 19.26
C ASP A 174 11.87 11.32 17.84
N LYS A 175 11.25 12.50 17.73
CA LYS A 175 10.83 13.04 16.43
C LYS A 175 12.02 13.44 15.55
N ALA A 176 13.07 13.99 16.15
CA ALA A 176 14.28 14.38 15.43
C ALA A 176 15.03 13.15 14.90
N TYR A 177 15.04 12.06 15.67
CA TYR A 177 15.62 10.78 15.23
C TYR A 177 14.96 10.24 13.96
N TRP A 178 13.62 10.18 13.92
CA TRP A 178 12.93 9.68 12.74
C TRP A 178 13.04 10.65 11.55
N LEU A 179 13.02 11.95 11.82
CA LEU A 179 13.18 12.97 10.79
C LEU A 179 14.58 12.95 10.18
N SER A 180 15.63 12.72 10.96
CA SER A 180 17.01 12.63 10.44
C SER A 180 17.18 11.44 9.51
N TRP A 181 16.67 10.26 9.91
CA TRP A 181 16.67 9.07 9.05
C TRP A 181 15.86 9.28 7.76
N PHE A 182 14.71 9.94 7.86
CA PHE A 182 13.90 10.26 6.68
C PHE A 182 14.63 11.21 5.72
N LEU A 183 15.15 12.33 6.22
CA LEU A 183 15.81 13.34 5.38
C LEU A 183 17.10 12.81 4.74
N TYR A 184 17.90 12.04 5.49
CA TYR A 184 19.16 11.49 4.99
C TYR A 184 18.92 10.56 3.78
N TRP A 185 17.90 9.72 3.83
CA TRP A 185 17.60 8.76 2.77
C TRP A 185 16.64 9.30 1.70
N SER A 186 15.81 10.30 2.00
CA SER A 186 14.90 10.88 0.99
C SER A 186 15.67 11.58 -0.13
N ILE A 187 16.79 12.24 0.17
CA ILE A 187 17.57 12.99 -0.82
C ILE A 187 18.10 12.10 -1.96
N PRO A 188 18.90 11.03 -1.71
CA PRO A 188 19.39 10.17 -2.78
C PRO A 188 18.24 9.49 -3.54
N TYR A 189 17.14 9.17 -2.86
CA TYR A 189 15.96 8.58 -3.48
C TYR A 189 15.25 9.55 -4.44
N VAL A 190 15.10 10.82 -4.05
CA VAL A 190 14.54 11.86 -4.93
C VAL A 190 15.42 12.04 -6.17
N ILE A 191 16.75 12.07 -6.01
CA ILE A 191 17.69 12.16 -7.14
C ILE A 191 17.49 10.98 -8.08
N MET A 192 17.43 9.76 -7.53
CA MET A 192 17.18 8.54 -8.32
C MET A 192 15.84 8.61 -9.06
N MET A 193 14.76 9.09 -8.42
CA MET A 193 13.45 9.22 -9.07
C MET A 193 13.43 10.29 -10.17
N VAL A 194 14.15 11.40 -10.00
CA VAL A 194 14.34 12.38 -11.07
C VAL A 194 15.03 11.72 -12.27
N VAL A 195 16.14 11.01 -12.04
CA VAL A 195 16.87 10.31 -13.12
C VAL A 195 15.98 9.27 -13.80
N LEU A 196 15.26 8.45 -13.04
CA LEU A 196 14.33 7.45 -13.59
C LEU A 196 13.18 8.08 -14.38
N SER A 197 12.65 9.22 -13.93
CA SER A 197 11.60 9.95 -14.65
C SER A 197 12.11 10.49 -16.00
N ILE A 198 13.33 11.02 -16.04
CA ILE A 198 13.96 11.49 -17.27
C ILE A 198 14.23 10.31 -18.21
N LEU A 199 14.79 9.22 -17.69
CA LEU A 199 15.07 8.01 -18.46
C LEU A 199 13.80 7.42 -19.08
N PHE A 200 12.70 7.39 -18.33
CA PHE A 200 11.41 6.92 -18.83
C PHE A 200 10.91 7.78 -20.00
N LEU A 201 11.04 9.10 -19.90
CA LEU A 201 10.61 10.03 -20.95
C LEU A 201 11.54 9.99 -22.17
N SER A 202 12.84 9.77 -21.97
CA SER A 202 13.82 9.68 -23.06
C SER A 202 13.81 8.32 -23.76
N ALA A 203 13.48 7.23 -23.07
CA ALA A 203 13.45 5.90 -23.66
C ALA A 203 12.36 5.75 -24.75
N GLY A 204 11.38 6.66 -24.78
CA GLY A 204 10.34 6.71 -25.81
C GLY A 204 10.57 7.74 -26.91
N SER A 205 11.78 8.28 -27.10
CA SER A 205 12.06 9.16 -28.24
C SER A 205 12.49 8.37 -29.47
N SER A 206 11.57 8.11 -30.41
CA SER A 206 11.87 7.56 -31.73
C SER A 206 12.24 8.65 -32.74
N GLU A 207 12.96 8.29 -33.81
CA GLU A 207 13.39 9.17 -34.91
C GLU A 207 12.23 9.90 -35.63
N ASP A 208 11.00 9.38 -35.56
CA ASP A 208 9.79 9.96 -36.18
C ASP A 208 9.10 11.06 -35.33
N GLY A 209 9.76 11.59 -34.29
CA GLY A 209 9.29 12.78 -33.55
C GLY A 209 8.12 12.56 -32.58
N GLY A 210 7.63 11.31 -32.42
CA GLY A 210 6.73 10.93 -31.35
C GLY A 210 7.52 10.63 -30.07
N SER A 211 7.57 11.57 -29.13
CA SER A 211 8.12 11.31 -27.78
C SER A 211 7.00 11.03 -26.80
N LEU A 212 7.19 10.07 -25.88
CA LEU A 212 6.30 9.85 -24.72
C LEU A 212 6.03 11.16 -23.95
N ALA A 213 6.95 12.12 -23.99
CA ALA A 213 6.82 13.43 -23.36
C ALA A 213 5.69 14.31 -23.94
N THR A 214 5.22 14.07 -25.17
CA THR A 214 4.11 14.86 -25.75
C THR A 214 2.75 14.30 -25.36
N ILE A 215 2.69 13.02 -25.01
CA ILE A 215 1.48 12.28 -24.62
C ILE A 215 1.30 12.32 -23.09
N ILE A 216 2.40 12.24 -22.34
CA ILE A 216 2.39 12.17 -20.89
C ILE A 216 2.86 13.49 -20.29
N ASN A 217 2.08 14.02 -19.35
CA ASN A 217 2.56 15.10 -18.51
C ASN A 217 3.70 14.59 -17.59
N GLN A 218 4.90 15.11 -17.82
CA GLN A 218 6.14 14.72 -17.13
C GLN A 218 6.05 14.87 -15.60
N TYR A 219 5.34 15.89 -15.13
CA TYR A 219 5.18 16.16 -13.70
C TYR A 219 4.32 15.11 -13.01
N VAL A 220 3.37 14.48 -13.71
CA VAL A 220 2.52 13.41 -13.15
C VAL A 220 3.36 12.15 -12.88
N VAL A 221 4.24 11.78 -13.82
CA VAL A 221 5.15 10.63 -13.64
C VAL A 221 6.15 10.90 -12.52
N PHE A 222 6.70 12.11 -12.46
CA PHE A 222 7.59 12.49 -11.36
C PHE A 222 6.89 12.43 -10.00
N LEU A 223 5.67 12.97 -9.88
CA LEU A 223 4.89 12.92 -8.65
C LEU A 223 4.58 11.46 -8.26
N PHE A 224 4.20 10.63 -9.22
CA PHE A 224 3.92 9.20 -9.00
C PHE A 224 5.15 8.48 -8.41
N LEU A 225 6.33 8.66 -9.00
CA LEU A 225 7.58 8.06 -8.51
C LEU A 225 8.03 8.65 -7.16
N LEU A 226 7.81 9.95 -6.92
CA LEU A 226 8.10 10.61 -5.65
C LEU A 226 7.24 10.07 -4.51
N LEU A 227 5.94 9.90 -4.73
CA LEU A 227 5.03 9.34 -3.73
C LEU A 227 5.39 7.88 -3.41
N TYR A 228 5.75 7.09 -4.43
CA TYR A 228 6.29 5.75 -4.24
C TYR A 228 7.57 5.75 -3.38
N ALA A 229 8.52 6.65 -3.66
CA ALA A 229 9.74 6.80 -2.87
C ALA A 229 9.46 7.06 -1.38
N ILE A 230 8.58 8.02 -1.09
CA ILE A 230 8.24 8.35 0.30
C ILE A 230 7.54 7.16 0.98
N SER A 231 6.61 6.50 0.28
CA SER A 231 5.87 5.35 0.82
C SER A 231 6.80 4.16 1.14
N THR A 232 7.76 3.85 0.26
CA THR A 232 8.74 2.77 0.49
C THR A 232 9.70 3.05 1.66
N ILE A 233 10.16 4.29 1.84
CA ILE A 233 10.97 4.67 3.01
C ILE A 233 10.18 4.49 4.30
N LEU A 234 8.92 4.89 4.32
CA LEU A 234 8.06 4.72 5.50
C LEU A 234 7.73 3.24 5.77
N LEU A 235 7.62 2.41 4.72
CA LEU A 235 7.52 0.96 4.87
C LEU A 235 8.77 0.36 5.55
N CYS A 236 9.98 0.89 5.27
CA CYS A 236 11.20 0.48 5.99
C CYS A 236 11.09 0.77 7.47
N PHE A 237 10.54 1.93 7.84
CA PHE A 237 10.39 2.30 9.24
C PHE A 237 9.47 1.33 9.96
N VAL A 238 8.38 0.90 9.31
CA VAL A 238 7.49 -0.14 9.82
C VAL A 238 8.22 -1.48 9.97
N CYS A 239 8.96 -1.94 8.96
CA CYS A 239 9.69 -3.21 9.02
C CYS A 239 10.80 -3.19 10.09
N SER A 240 11.45 -2.04 10.29
CA SER A 240 12.49 -1.83 11.30
C SER A 240 11.97 -1.90 12.74
N LEU A 241 10.66 -1.95 12.98
CA LEU A 241 10.08 -2.04 14.32
C LEU A 241 10.41 -3.38 15.00
N VAL A 242 10.75 -4.41 14.23
CA VAL A 242 11.19 -5.69 14.76
C VAL A 242 12.52 -5.52 15.52
N ASN A 243 12.64 -6.17 16.67
CA ASN A 243 13.81 -6.00 17.54
C ASN A 243 15.11 -6.54 16.94
N SER A 244 15.03 -7.51 16.02
CA SER A 244 16.20 -8.10 15.38
C SER A 244 16.41 -7.57 13.96
N THR A 245 17.65 -7.26 13.60
CA THR A 245 18.10 -6.83 12.26
C THR A 245 17.78 -7.86 11.20
N VAL A 246 18.12 -9.12 11.44
CA VAL A 246 17.89 -10.22 10.48
C VAL A 246 16.39 -10.40 10.24
N ALA A 247 15.59 -10.36 11.32
CA ALA A 247 14.14 -10.49 11.21
C ALA A 247 13.50 -9.29 10.50
N ALA A 248 13.98 -8.07 10.76
CA ALA A 248 13.52 -6.85 10.07
C ALA A 248 13.81 -6.89 8.57
N ILE A 249 15.00 -7.34 8.18
CA ILE A 249 15.39 -7.50 6.77
C ILE A 249 14.55 -8.59 6.10
N ALA A 250 14.38 -9.75 6.74
CA ALA A 250 13.56 -10.84 6.21
C ALA A 250 12.09 -10.40 6.03
N LEU A 251 11.52 -9.72 7.02
CA LEU A 251 10.17 -9.15 6.95
C LEU A 251 10.06 -8.16 5.79
N PHE A 252 11.04 -7.25 5.67
CA PHE A 252 11.06 -6.28 4.59
C PHE A 252 11.09 -6.97 3.23
N MET A 253 11.97 -7.97 3.02
CA MET A 253 12.06 -8.69 1.75
C MET A 253 10.74 -9.36 1.36
N VAL A 254 10.03 -9.97 2.32
CA VAL A 254 8.73 -10.59 2.07
C VAL A 254 7.69 -9.53 1.70
N VAL A 255 7.56 -8.46 2.49
CA VAL A 255 6.56 -7.40 2.28
C VAL A 255 6.87 -6.58 1.02
N TYR A 256 8.14 -6.49 0.63
CA TYR A 256 8.58 -5.79 -0.57
C TYR A 256 8.38 -6.63 -1.84
N LEU A 257 8.85 -7.88 -1.88
CA LEU A 257 8.85 -8.68 -3.11
C LEU A 257 7.52 -9.37 -3.41
N VAL A 258 6.82 -9.91 -2.41
CA VAL A 258 5.58 -10.68 -2.63
C VAL A 258 4.50 -9.86 -3.36
N PRO A 259 4.23 -8.59 -2.99
CA PRO A 259 3.21 -7.79 -3.68
C PRO A 259 3.60 -7.45 -5.12
N ALA A 260 4.90 -7.36 -5.41
CA ALA A 260 5.39 -7.17 -6.77
C ALA A 260 5.12 -8.39 -7.65
N CYS A 261 5.18 -9.61 -7.11
CA CYS A 261 4.85 -10.83 -7.84
C CYS A 261 3.35 -11.00 -8.06
N LEU A 262 2.50 -10.51 -7.16
CA LEU A 262 1.04 -10.65 -7.24
C LEU A 262 0.36 -9.67 -8.21
N SER A 263 1.03 -8.59 -8.59
CA SER A 263 0.50 -7.52 -9.45
C SER A 263 0.69 -7.82 -10.95
N THR A 264 0.51 -9.08 -11.37
CA THR A 264 0.54 -9.41 -12.80
C THR A 264 -0.81 -9.05 -13.46
N PRO A 265 -0.80 -8.79 -14.77
CA PRO A 265 -1.98 -8.64 -15.60
C PRO A 265 -3.11 -9.63 -15.35
N LEU A 266 -2.77 -10.90 -15.14
CA LEU A 266 -3.75 -11.96 -14.91
C LEU A 266 -4.53 -11.70 -13.62
N PHE A 267 -3.86 -11.33 -12.53
CA PHE A 267 -4.53 -11.05 -11.26
C PHE A 267 -5.38 -9.78 -11.30
N TYR A 268 -5.03 -8.81 -12.14
CA TYR A 268 -5.80 -7.58 -12.33
C TYR A 268 -7.24 -7.83 -12.77
N GLU A 269 -7.46 -8.82 -13.64
CA GLU A 269 -8.79 -9.10 -14.22
C GLU A 269 -9.75 -9.71 -13.20
N PHE A 270 -9.25 -10.58 -12.33
CA PHE A 270 -10.07 -11.27 -11.34
C PHE A 270 -10.37 -10.42 -10.10
N MET A 271 -9.67 -9.30 -9.92
CA MET A 271 -9.81 -8.45 -8.74
C MET A 271 -10.93 -7.42 -8.91
N SER A 272 -11.81 -7.36 -7.91
CA SER A 272 -12.74 -6.24 -7.74
C SER A 272 -12.01 -4.93 -7.43
N LYS A 273 -12.66 -3.79 -7.68
CA LYS A 273 -12.09 -2.45 -7.40
C LYS A 273 -11.60 -2.29 -5.96
N SER A 274 -12.37 -2.76 -4.98
CA SER A 274 -11.98 -2.68 -3.56
C SER A 274 -10.76 -3.54 -3.25
N GLN A 275 -10.63 -4.72 -3.88
CA GLN A 275 -9.44 -5.57 -3.73
C GLN A 275 -8.21 -4.92 -4.37
N LYS A 276 -8.36 -4.31 -5.55
CA LYS A 276 -7.29 -3.53 -6.20
C LYS A 276 -6.80 -2.40 -5.28
N LEU A 277 -7.73 -1.62 -4.72
CA LEU A 277 -7.40 -0.49 -3.85
C LEU A 277 -6.80 -0.94 -2.51
N ALA A 278 -7.30 -2.03 -1.92
CA ALA A 278 -6.73 -2.59 -0.69
C ALA A 278 -5.29 -3.11 -0.90
N MET A 279 -5.03 -3.78 -2.03
CA MET A 279 -3.68 -4.25 -2.37
C MET A 279 -2.74 -3.09 -2.74
N CYS A 280 -3.26 -1.97 -3.24
CA CYS A 280 -2.48 -0.75 -3.44
C CYS A 280 -1.96 -0.13 -2.13
N LEU A 281 -2.37 -0.62 -0.95
CA LEU A 281 -1.72 -0.25 0.31
C LEU A 281 -0.29 -0.82 0.46
N LEU A 282 0.12 -1.67 -0.48
CA LEU A 282 1.47 -2.21 -0.59
C LEU A 282 2.19 -1.44 -1.72
N PRO A 283 3.27 -0.71 -1.44
CA PRO A 283 3.84 0.26 -2.39
C PRO A 283 4.25 -0.34 -3.74
N ASN A 284 4.80 -1.56 -3.75
CA ASN A 284 5.21 -2.22 -4.99
C ASN A 284 4.03 -2.73 -5.83
N PHE A 285 2.92 -3.09 -5.19
CA PHE A 285 1.69 -3.42 -5.90
C PHE A 285 1.13 -2.14 -6.55
N ALA A 286 1.04 -1.04 -5.79
CA ALA A 286 0.61 0.25 -6.30
C ALA A 286 1.51 0.77 -7.45
N LEU A 287 2.83 0.59 -7.36
CA LEU A 287 3.76 0.96 -8.43
C LEU A 287 3.44 0.22 -9.74
N LYS A 288 3.27 -1.10 -9.70
CA LYS A 288 2.97 -1.90 -10.89
C LYS A 288 1.60 -1.58 -11.47
N MET A 289 0.59 -1.42 -10.62
CA MET A 289 -0.77 -1.04 -11.02
C MET A 289 -0.82 0.36 -11.63
N GLY A 290 -0.09 1.31 -11.05
CA GLY A 290 0.03 2.67 -11.58
C GLY A 290 0.78 2.71 -12.91
N ALA A 291 1.88 1.96 -13.05
CA ALA A 291 2.62 1.85 -14.31
C ALA A 291 1.76 1.26 -15.43
N LEU A 292 0.95 0.24 -15.12
CA LEU A 292 -0.05 -0.31 -16.02
C LEU A 292 -1.09 0.73 -16.43
N GLN A 293 -1.62 1.49 -15.47
CA GLN A 293 -2.61 2.53 -15.79
C GLN A 293 -2.01 3.62 -16.68
N ILE A 294 -0.80 4.12 -16.39
CA ILE A 294 -0.07 5.08 -17.25
C ILE A 294 0.00 4.57 -18.70
N LEU A 295 0.31 3.28 -18.88
CA LEU A 295 0.35 2.64 -20.19
C LEU A 295 -1.02 2.64 -20.89
N ILE A 296 -2.10 2.29 -20.17
CA ILE A 296 -3.46 2.29 -20.72
C ILE A 296 -3.85 3.71 -21.19
N TYR A 297 -3.48 4.76 -20.44
CA TYR A 297 -3.68 6.15 -20.89
C TYR A 297 -2.88 6.50 -22.15
N CYS A 298 -1.65 5.99 -22.29
CA CYS A 298 -0.84 6.21 -23.48
C CYS A 298 -1.42 5.53 -24.73
N ARG A 299 -2.09 4.40 -24.53
CA ARG A 299 -2.71 3.61 -25.61
C ARG A 299 -4.09 4.10 -26.02
N SER A 300 -4.82 4.70 -25.09
CA SER A 300 -6.22 5.03 -25.30
C SER A 300 -6.35 6.24 -26.24
N PRO A 301 -6.93 6.07 -27.44
CA PRO A 301 -7.07 7.17 -28.41
C PRO A 301 -8.09 8.22 -27.99
N LEU A 302 -8.93 7.91 -26.99
CA LEU A 302 -10.04 8.76 -26.53
C LEU A 302 -9.59 10.02 -25.77
N ASN A 303 -8.46 9.97 -25.06
CA ASN A 303 -8.10 10.99 -24.06
C ASN A 303 -6.83 11.79 -24.39
N GLY A 304 -6.16 11.49 -25.51
CA GLY A 304 -4.96 12.23 -25.95
C GLY A 304 -3.76 12.12 -24.99
N GLY A 305 -3.68 11.03 -24.21
CA GLY A 305 -2.59 10.75 -23.26
C GLY A 305 -2.94 11.00 -21.79
N LEU A 306 -1.93 11.07 -20.92
CA LEU A 306 -2.08 11.29 -19.48
C LEU A 306 -1.81 12.76 -19.13
N ARG A 307 -2.84 13.47 -18.65
CA ARG A 307 -2.79 14.89 -18.28
C ARG A 307 -3.54 15.12 -16.98
N TRP A 308 -3.27 16.22 -16.28
CA TRP A 308 -3.94 16.54 -15.00
C TRP A 308 -5.47 16.50 -15.10
N ASP A 309 -6.03 16.94 -16.23
CA ASP A 309 -7.47 17.02 -16.43
C ASP A 309 -8.15 15.64 -16.51
N ASN A 310 -7.42 14.59 -16.89
CA ASN A 310 -7.97 13.26 -17.15
C ASN A 310 -7.50 12.16 -16.17
N ILE A 311 -6.72 12.52 -15.13
CA ILE A 311 -6.17 11.58 -14.13
C ILE A 311 -7.26 10.72 -13.43
N MET A 312 -8.46 11.28 -13.25
CA MET A 312 -9.58 10.59 -12.58
C MET A 312 -10.54 9.93 -13.58
N GLN A 313 -10.39 10.17 -14.88
CA GLN A 313 -11.31 9.68 -15.89
C GLN A 313 -10.96 8.24 -16.28
N HIS A 314 -11.93 7.33 -16.19
CA HIS A 314 -11.76 5.95 -16.59
C HIS A 314 -11.59 5.84 -18.11
N THR A 315 -10.54 5.14 -18.56
CA THR A 315 -10.08 5.11 -19.95
C THR A 315 -10.71 4.00 -20.79
N THR A 316 -11.19 2.93 -20.16
CA THR A 316 -11.69 1.74 -20.86
C THR A 316 -13.12 1.42 -20.46
N PHE A 317 -13.97 1.10 -21.44
CA PHE A 317 -15.32 0.60 -21.20
C PHE A 317 -15.26 -0.68 -20.34
N GLY A 318 -15.67 -0.58 -19.08
CA GLY A 318 -15.74 -1.69 -18.12
C GLY A 318 -14.70 -1.66 -16.99
N ASP A 319 -13.65 -0.83 -17.09
CA ASP A 319 -12.67 -0.69 -16.00
C ASP A 319 -13.01 0.52 -15.13
N ASN A 320 -13.09 0.30 -13.81
CA ASN A 320 -13.51 1.30 -12.83
C ASN A 320 -12.34 1.85 -12.01
N PHE A 321 -11.11 1.54 -12.41
CA PHE A 321 -9.87 1.93 -11.72
C PHE A 321 -9.15 3.04 -12.51
N SER A 322 -8.54 3.99 -11.81
CA SER A 322 -7.79 5.09 -12.46
C SER A 322 -6.45 5.34 -11.77
N ILE A 323 -5.53 6.01 -12.46
CA ILE A 323 -4.24 6.40 -11.88
C ILE A 323 -4.40 7.36 -10.70
N GLY A 324 -5.43 8.21 -10.73
CA GLY A 324 -5.74 9.09 -9.61
C GLY A 324 -6.04 8.34 -8.31
N GLU A 325 -6.71 7.18 -8.40
CA GLU A 325 -6.96 6.31 -7.23
C GLU A 325 -5.65 5.72 -6.68
N VAL A 326 -4.68 5.42 -7.55
CA VAL A 326 -3.33 4.96 -7.13
C VAL A 326 -2.58 6.08 -6.39
N LEU A 327 -2.65 7.33 -6.88
CA LEU A 327 -2.02 8.48 -6.20
C LEU A 327 -2.64 8.72 -4.82
N ILE A 328 -3.97 8.57 -4.69
CA ILE A 328 -4.66 8.66 -3.41
C ILE A 328 -4.24 7.50 -2.49
N ALA A 329 -4.07 6.29 -3.02
CA ALA A 329 -3.59 5.15 -2.24
C ALA A 329 -2.18 5.40 -1.68
N PHE A 330 -1.25 5.97 -2.46
CA PHE A 330 0.06 6.35 -1.92
C PHE A 330 -0.01 7.41 -0.83
N ALA A 331 -0.88 8.41 -0.96
CA ALA A 331 -1.10 9.39 0.09
C ALA A 331 -1.63 8.73 1.38
N ALA A 332 -2.54 7.76 1.23
CA ALA A 332 -3.05 6.97 2.34
C ALA A 332 -1.95 6.11 2.99
N ASP A 333 -1.07 5.48 2.21
CA ASP A 333 0.09 4.71 2.72
C ASP A 333 1.02 5.57 3.56
N ILE A 334 1.35 6.76 3.06
CA ILE A 334 2.23 7.70 3.76
C ILE A 334 1.64 8.01 5.15
N MET A 335 0.35 8.32 5.23
CA MET A 335 -0.33 8.57 6.50
C MET A 335 -0.36 7.32 7.39
N LEU A 336 -0.68 6.16 6.81
CA LEU A 336 -0.79 4.89 7.52
C LEU A 336 0.55 4.46 8.13
N PHE A 337 1.63 4.44 7.34
CA PHE A 337 2.95 4.04 7.80
C PHE A 337 3.55 5.03 8.80
N MET A 338 3.29 6.34 8.67
CA MET A 338 3.65 7.31 9.71
C MET A 338 2.92 7.01 11.03
N LEU A 339 1.62 6.71 10.98
CA LEU A 339 0.82 6.41 12.17
C LEU A 339 1.25 5.10 12.83
N ILE A 340 1.51 4.05 12.04
CA ILE A 340 2.03 2.76 12.52
C ILE A 340 3.40 2.97 13.17
N THR A 341 4.33 3.65 12.50
CA THR A 341 5.67 3.92 13.03
C THR A 341 5.59 4.71 14.34
N TRP A 342 4.75 5.75 14.39
CA TRP A 342 4.55 6.53 15.60
C TRP A 342 3.99 5.68 16.75
N TYR A 343 2.93 4.91 16.51
CA TYR A 343 2.26 4.09 17.52
C TYR A 343 3.19 3.00 18.07
N PHE A 344 3.75 2.16 17.19
CA PHE A 344 4.60 1.05 17.60
C PHE A 344 5.92 1.51 18.20
N SER A 345 6.47 2.67 17.79
CA SER A 345 7.66 3.22 18.45
C SER A 345 7.46 3.55 19.93
N LYS A 346 6.21 3.73 20.37
CA LYS A 346 5.85 4.01 21.78
C LYS A 346 5.42 2.76 22.54
N VAL A 347 4.76 1.82 21.88
CA VAL A 347 4.34 0.54 22.50
C VAL A 347 5.53 -0.41 22.63
N PHE A 348 6.39 -0.48 21.61
CA PHE A 348 7.59 -1.32 21.57
C PHE A 348 8.84 -0.46 21.30
N PRO A 349 9.33 0.29 22.30
CA PRO A 349 10.44 1.22 22.12
C PRO A 349 11.82 0.54 21.95
N GLY A 350 11.89 -0.80 22.02
CA GLY A 350 13.13 -1.57 21.92
C GLY A 350 13.87 -1.74 23.27
N PRO A 351 15.08 -2.31 23.26
CA PRO A 351 15.87 -2.52 24.48
C PRO A 351 16.20 -1.17 25.14
N GLY A 352 15.84 -1.01 26.42
CA GLY A 352 16.11 0.21 27.21
C GLY A 352 15.07 1.34 27.09
N GLY A 353 13.96 1.11 26.38
CA GLY A 353 12.81 2.02 26.38
C GLY A 353 11.68 1.55 27.28
N VAL A 354 10.97 2.49 27.89
CA VAL A 354 9.78 2.19 28.70
C VAL A 354 8.55 2.04 27.78
N PRO A 355 7.93 0.84 27.69
CA PRO A 355 6.77 0.61 26.82
C PRO A 355 5.54 1.31 27.38
N LYS A 356 4.78 1.98 26.51
CA LYS A 356 3.44 2.46 26.84
C LYS A 356 2.42 1.33 26.67
N PRO A 357 1.30 1.33 27.43
CA PRO A 357 0.23 0.36 27.24
C PRO A 357 -0.40 0.50 25.84
N TRP A 358 -1.00 -0.58 25.34
CA TRP A 358 -1.55 -0.64 23.99
C TRP A 358 -2.60 0.45 23.73
N LEU A 359 -3.46 0.73 24.71
CA LEU A 359 -4.51 1.74 24.59
C LEU A 359 -4.05 3.16 24.97
N PHE A 360 -2.73 3.45 25.03
CA PHE A 360 -2.22 4.78 25.43
C PHE A 360 -2.82 5.97 24.66
N PRO A 361 -3.16 5.89 23.35
CA PRO A 361 -3.77 7.03 22.66
C PRO A 361 -5.15 7.38 23.23
N PHE A 362 -5.88 6.37 23.71
CA PHE A 362 -7.22 6.52 24.30
C PHE A 362 -7.19 6.64 25.83
N GLU A 363 -6.01 6.58 26.45
CA GLU A 363 -5.88 6.82 27.89
C GLU A 363 -6.36 8.21 28.29
N TRP A 364 -6.21 9.23 27.43
CA TRP A 364 -6.76 10.56 27.70
C TRP A 364 -8.29 10.53 27.88
N LEU A 365 -9.00 9.71 27.10
CA LEU A 365 -10.44 9.52 27.21
C LEU A 365 -10.82 8.78 28.51
N MET A 366 -10.01 7.81 28.94
CA MET A 366 -10.21 7.06 30.19
C MET A 366 -9.71 7.80 31.45
N ARG A 367 -8.77 8.74 31.29
CA ARG A 367 -8.15 9.51 32.39
C ARG A 367 -9.11 10.53 33.00
N ASN A 368 -10.14 10.96 32.26
CA ASN A 368 -11.21 11.78 32.80
C ASN A 368 -12.10 11.03 33.81
N ARG A 369 -12.05 9.69 33.90
CA ARG A 369 -12.73 8.91 34.96
C ARG A 369 -11.90 8.66 36.22
N LYS A 370 -10.56 8.85 36.19
CA LYS A 370 -9.65 8.56 37.33
C LYS A 370 -9.09 9.81 38.03
N LYS A 371 -9.60 11.01 37.73
CA LYS A 371 -9.21 12.26 38.44
C LYS A 371 -9.89 12.48 39.80
N GLN A 372 -10.78 11.57 40.24
CA GLN A 372 -11.21 11.52 41.65
C GLN A 372 -10.40 10.42 42.35
N LYS A 373 -9.68 10.78 43.44
CA LYS A 373 -8.78 9.94 44.26
C LYS A 373 -7.31 9.82 43.80
N VAL A 374 -6.64 10.94 43.61
CA VAL A 374 -5.28 11.10 44.14
C VAL A 374 -5.25 12.47 44.81
N GLY A 375 -5.57 12.49 46.10
CA GLY A 375 -5.34 13.67 46.91
C GLY A 375 -3.85 13.97 46.88
N GLN A 376 -3.50 15.23 46.59
CA GLN A 376 -2.19 15.77 46.94
C GLN A 376 -2.01 15.53 48.44
N ALA A 377 -1.16 14.55 48.79
CA ALA A 377 -0.63 14.51 50.15
C ALA A 377 0.38 15.67 50.23
N PRO A 378 0.17 16.64 51.13
CA PRO A 378 1.17 17.67 51.37
C PRO A 378 2.44 17.01 51.90
N PHE A 379 3.56 17.58 51.48
CA PHE A 379 4.91 17.23 51.89
C PHE A 379 5.10 17.63 53.37
N SER A 380 4.50 16.87 54.31
CA SER A 380 4.74 17.02 55.75
C SER A 380 4.05 15.91 56.55
N SER A 381 4.66 14.73 56.62
CA SER A 381 4.52 13.84 57.79
C SER A 381 5.53 12.69 57.68
N ILE A 382 6.80 13.00 57.97
CA ILE A 382 7.70 11.97 58.51
C ILE A 382 7.29 11.84 59.97
N GLN A 383 6.73 10.68 60.33
CA GLN A 383 6.48 10.31 61.71
C GLN A 383 7.82 10.32 62.45
N GLN A 384 7.90 11.15 63.49
CA GLN A 384 8.90 11.03 64.54
C GLN A 384 8.70 9.67 65.22
N GLU A 385 9.68 8.78 65.07
CA GLU A 385 10.01 7.82 66.10
C GLU A 385 11.25 8.35 66.84
N GLU A 386 11.09 8.51 68.14
CA GLU A 386 12.09 9.01 69.08
C GLU A 386 13.29 8.08 69.19
N GLY A 387 14.49 8.65 69.21
CA GLY A 387 15.67 7.95 69.71
C GLY A 387 17.01 8.52 69.24
N SER A 388 17.66 9.31 70.11
CA SER A 388 19.10 9.66 70.11
C SER A 388 19.58 10.80 69.20
N ALA A 389 19.45 12.01 69.74
CA ALA A 389 20.40 13.13 69.70
C ALA A 389 21.59 13.06 68.72
N THR A 390 21.53 13.91 67.69
CA THR A 390 22.67 14.77 67.35
C THR A 390 22.14 16.04 66.71
N GLU A 391 22.32 17.17 67.41
CA GLU A 391 22.09 18.50 66.86
C GLU A 391 22.99 18.71 65.65
N SER A 392 22.40 19.02 64.50
CA SER A 392 23.08 19.84 63.49
C SER A 392 22.03 20.68 62.78
N PHE A 393 22.23 22.00 62.84
CA PHE A 393 21.56 22.98 61.99
C PHE A 393 21.71 22.55 60.53
N GLN A 394 20.69 21.91 59.96
CA GLN A 394 20.61 21.71 58.52
C GLN A 394 19.80 22.86 57.94
N THR A 395 20.50 23.73 57.22
CA THR A 395 19.91 24.69 56.29
C THR A 395 18.88 23.95 55.44
N GLU A 396 17.68 24.52 55.25
CA GLU A 396 16.61 23.99 54.39
C GLU A 396 17.09 23.93 52.92
N ARG A 397 17.99 23.00 52.60
CA ARG A 397 18.35 22.67 51.24
C ARG A 397 17.20 21.84 50.70
N LEU A 398 16.50 22.38 49.71
CA LEU A 398 15.54 21.59 48.97
C LEU A 398 16.29 20.49 48.21
N PRO A 399 15.89 19.21 48.31
CA PRO A 399 16.51 18.16 47.55
C PRO A 399 16.31 18.43 46.06
N TRP A 400 17.39 18.29 45.28
CA TRP A 400 17.35 18.41 43.84
C TRP A 400 16.57 17.23 43.23
N MET A 401 16.72 16.05 43.81
CA MET A 401 15.97 14.85 43.45
C MET A 401 15.61 14.07 44.71
N SER A 402 14.37 13.61 44.81
CA SER A 402 13.88 12.75 45.90
C SER A 402 13.33 11.45 45.32
N LEU A 403 13.87 10.33 45.78
CA LEU A 403 13.43 8.98 45.48
C LEU A 403 12.48 8.56 46.61
N LEU A 404 11.23 8.22 46.29
CA LEU A 404 10.24 7.81 47.29
C LEU A 404 9.84 6.35 47.07
N ARG A 405 10.23 5.48 48.01
CA ARG A 405 9.83 4.06 48.06
C ARG A 405 10.06 3.29 46.75
N LEU A 406 11.13 3.63 46.06
CA LEU A 406 11.48 3.08 44.76
C LEU A 406 11.67 1.56 44.84
N THR A 407 10.87 0.84 44.07
CA THR A 407 10.85 -0.63 44.06
C THR A 407 10.86 -1.14 42.63
N LYS A 408 11.72 -2.13 42.34
CA LYS A 408 11.75 -2.85 41.07
C LYS A 408 11.70 -4.36 41.31
N VAL A 409 10.68 -4.98 40.71
CA VAL A 409 10.46 -6.42 40.73
C VAL A 409 10.66 -6.99 39.33
N TYR A 410 11.47 -8.04 39.21
CA TYR A 410 11.61 -8.84 38.00
C TYR A 410 11.08 -10.25 38.29
N GLY A 411 9.96 -10.63 37.65
CA GLY A 411 9.28 -11.88 37.95
C GLY A 411 8.85 -11.95 39.42
N LYS A 412 9.44 -12.87 40.19
CA LYS A 412 9.21 -13.00 41.63
C LYS A 412 10.29 -12.35 42.52
N ARG A 413 11.34 -11.78 41.92
CA ARG A 413 12.50 -11.26 42.66
C ARG A 413 12.46 -9.74 42.76
N ASN A 414 12.50 -9.22 43.98
CA ASN A 414 12.70 -7.80 44.24
C ASN A 414 14.19 -7.47 44.08
N VAL A 415 14.54 -6.70 43.04
CA VAL A 415 15.93 -6.30 42.76
C VAL A 415 16.26 -4.96 43.42
N VAL A 416 15.28 -4.07 43.51
CA VAL A 416 15.33 -2.85 44.32
C VAL A 416 14.08 -2.86 45.19
N ASN A 417 14.21 -2.63 46.50
CA ASN A 417 13.10 -2.75 47.43
C ASN A 417 13.00 -1.51 48.33
N ASN A 418 11.96 -0.70 48.13
CA ASN A 418 11.59 0.42 48.98
C ASN A 418 12.71 1.45 49.24
N VAL A 419 13.52 1.78 48.23
CA VAL A 419 14.61 2.74 48.38
C VAL A 419 14.05 4.15 48.46
N THR A 420 14.38 4.86 49.54
CA THR A 420 14.05 6.28 49.73
C THR A 420 15.35 7.04 49.94
N LEU A 421 15.60 8.07 49.15
CA LEU A 421 16.86 8.81 49.13
C LEU A 421 16.63 10.22 48.61
N ASP A 422 17.13 11.21 49.33
CA ASP A 422 17.17 12.59 48.90
C ASP A 422 18.59 12.94 48.41
N LEU A 423 18.67 13.59 47.26
CA LEU A 423 19.90 14.02 46.62
C LEU A 423 19.94 15.54 46.55
N PHE A 424 20.97 16.14 47.14
CA PHE A 424 21.14 17.58 47.14
C PHE A 424 22.07 18.05 46.01
N GLU A 425 21.90 19.31 45.62
CA GLU A 425 22.73 19.91 44.58
C GLU A 425 24.19 20.00 45.03
N GLY A 426 25.11 19.54 44.15
CA GLY A 426 26.55 19.54 44.43
C GLY A 426 27.07 18.30 45.16
N GLU A 427 26.21 17.36 45.54
CA GLU A 427 26.63 16.09 46.16
C GLU A 427 26.99 15.03 45.12
N THR A 428 28.05 14.26 45.39
CA THR A 428 28.41 13.09 44.58
C THR A 428 27.89 11.82 45.25
N LEU A 429 26.86 11.20 44.67
CA LEU A 429 26.37 9.90 45.13
C LEU A 429 27.20 8.76 44.54
N ALA A 430 27.83 7.96 45.40
CA ALA A 430 28.46 6.71 45.01
C ALA A 430 27.64 5.50 45.49
N LEU A 431 27.23 4.62 44.55
CA LEU A 431 26.53 3.38 44.88
C LEU A 431 27.53 2.23 45.04
N LEU A 432 27.68 1.73 46.26
CA LEU A 432 28.60 0.63 46.61
C LEU A 432 27.84 -0.67 46.92
N GLY A 433 28.48 -1.82 46.68
CA GLY A 433 27.97 -3.14 47.11
C GLY A 433 28.43 -4.30 46.23
N GLY A 434 28.02 -5.53 46.55
CA GLY A 434 28.35 -6.72 45.75
C GLY A 434 27.71 -6.75 44.35
N ASN A 435 28.15 -7.67 43.49
CA ASN A 435 27.51 -7.95 42.21
C ASN A 435 26.04 -8.37 42.43
N ALA A 436 25.15 -7.97 41.51
CA ALA A 436 23.71 -8.26 41.56
C ALA A 436 22.91 -7.66 42.76
N SER A 437 23.43 -6.62 43.42
CA SER A 437 22.72 -5.88 44.48
C SER A 437 21.68 -4.86 43.96
N GLY A 438 21.47 -4.78 42.64
CA GLY A 438 20.47 -3.89 42.04
C GLY A 438 20.94 -2.46 41.75
N LYS A 439 22.23 -2.15 41.93
CA LYS A 439 22.81 -0.81 41.64
C LYS A 439 22.52 -0.31 40.22
N SER A 440 22.83 -1.10 39.20
CA SER A 440 22.58 -0.72 37.80
C SER A 440 21.09 -0.53 37.53
N THR A 441 20.23 -1.32 38.19
CA THR A 441 18.77 -1.20 38.09
C THR A 441 18.29 0.10 38.74
N LEU A 442 18.84 0.48 39.89
CA LEU A 442 18.55 1.76 40.55
C LEU A 442 18.96 2.93 39.64
N LEU A 443 20.18 2.90 39.09
CA LEU A 443 20.65 3.92 38.16
C LEU A 443 19.78 4.02 36.90
N GLN A 444 19.39 2.91 36.29
CA GLN A 444 18.50 2.90 35.12
C GLN A 444 17.11 3.47 35.43
N MET A 445 16.61 3.31 36.66
CA MET A 445 15.36 3.96 37.08
C MET A 445 15.54 5.46 37.26
N ILE A 446 16.64 5.89 37.89
CA ILE A 446 16.97 7.31 38.08
C ILE A 446 17.14 8.03 36.73
N THR A 447 17.80 7.39 35.75
CA THR A 447 18.01 7.96 34.42
C THR A 447 16.79 7.84 33.49
N GLY A 448 15.69 7.22 33.95
CA GLY A 448 14.45 7.08 33.17
C GLY A 448 14.48 6.01 32.08
N LEU A 449 15.54 5.20 32.00
CA LEU A 449 15.66 4.06 31.07
C LEU A 449 14.80 2.87 31.49
N LEU A 450 14.45 2.79 32.78
CA LEU A 450 13.65 1.72 33.35
C LEU A 450 12.53 2.30 34.21
N GLN A 451 11.29 1.89 33.96
CA GLN A 451 10.18 2.28 34.83
C GLN A 451 10.23 1.52 36.17
N PRO A 452 10.05 2.19 37.30
CA PRO A 452 9.89 1.50 38.58
C PRO A 452 8.59 0.70 38.63
N THR A 453 8.59 -0.39 39.40
CA THR A 453 7.37 -1.19 39.64
C THR A 453 6.44 -0.49 40.65
N SER A 454 7.02 0.22 41.62
CA SER A 454 6.32 1.05 42.60
C SER A 454 7.24 2.16 43.09
N GLY A 455 6.65 3.23 43.66
CA GLY A 455 7.36 4.43 44.10
C GLY A 455 7.36 5.54 43.06
N SER A 456 7.94 6.68 43.42
CA SER A 456 8.04 7.86 42.56
C SER A 456 9.42 8.50 42.65
N ILE A 457 9.82 9.17 41.57
CA ILE A 457 11.02 10.00 41.52
C ILE A 457 10.52 11.43 41.30
N HIS A 458 10.88 12.31 42.22
CA HIS A 458 10.58 13.73 42.13
C HIS A 458 11.88 14.46 41.82
N VAL A 459 11.91 15.18 40.71
CA VAL A 459 13.01 16.08 40.37
C VAL A 459 12.50 17.50 40.58
N CYS A 460 13.15 18.25 41.48
CA CYS A 460 12.84 19.66 41.65
C CYS A 460 13.37 20.43 40.44
N PRO A 461 12.51 21.08 39.63
CA PRO A 461 12.98 21.95 38.57
C PRO A 461 13.75 23.10 39.23
N ARG A 462 15.02 23.30 38.84
CA ARG A 462 15.80 24.47 39.26
C ARG A 462 14.98 25.75 39.04
N LEU A 463 14.87 26.59 40.06
CA LEU A 463 14.44 28.00 39.92
C LEU A 463 15.50 28.88 39.23
N SER A 464 16.55 28.29 38.64
CA SER A 464 17.68 28.99 38.05
C SER A 464 17.91 28.64 36.56
N THR A 465 16.87 28.75 35.74
CA THR A 465 17.00 29.35 34.39
C THR A 465 15.62 29.68 33.82
N LYS A 466 15.31 30.97 33.69
CA LYS A 466 14.24 31.44 32.80
C LYS A 466 14.47 30.83 31.42
N ARG A 467 13.42 30.23 30.85
CA ARG A 467 13.30 29.67 29.50
C ARG A 467 14.20 28.46 29.23
N TYR A 468 13.59 27.28 29.23
CA TYR A 468 13.63 26.26 28.17
C TYR A 468 13.01 25.02 28.82
N LEU A 469 11.78 24.68 28.42
CA LEU A 469 11.04 23.42 28.61
C LEU A 469 9.54 23.74 28.75
N SER A 470 8.98 24.32 27.70
CA SER A 470 7.64 23.97 27.27
C SER A 470 7.82 23.02 26.08
N HIS A 471 7.57 21.72 26.25
CA HIS A 471 6.95 20.83 25.27
C HIS A 471 6.74 19.43 25.83
#